data_AF-A0AAJ1CH07-F1
#
_entry.id   AF-A0AAJ1CH07-F1
#
_cell.length_a   1.000
_cell.length_b   1.000
_cell.length_c   1.000
_cell.angle_alpha   90.00
_cell.angle_beta   90.00
_cell.angle_gamma   90.00
#
_symmetry.space_group_name_H-M   'P 1'
#
loop_
_entity.id
_entity.type
_entity.pdbx_description
1 polymer ?
#
loop_
_entity_poly.entity_id
_entity_poly.type
_entity_poly.pdbx_seq_one_letter_code
_entity_poly.pdbx_strand_id
1 'polypeptide(L)' 'NLNKTWVDMQGDFFTDSDVILLAEIIWYLKIYDNGHYSTFPHSIEFLCQPLEKIFPSLTANPELETTISP' A
#
# COMPACT_ATOMS: atom_id res chain seq x y z
N ASN A 1 -24.66 24.30 11.62
CA ASN A 1 -23.27 24.29 12.11
C ASN A 1 -23.07 23.06 12.97
N LEU A 2 -22.76 21.93 12.32
CA LEU A 2 -22.52 20.64 12.96
C LEU A 2 -21.02 20.37 12.89
N ASN A 3 -20.46 20.14 14.07
CA ASN A 3 -19.05 20.21 14.40
C ASN A 3 -18.16 19.33 13.52
N LYS A 4 -17.11 19.96 12.97
CA LYS A 4 -15.93 19.37 12.35
C LYS A 4 -15.01 18.74 13.40
N THR A 5 -15.46 17.72 14.11
CA THR A 5 -14.63 17.02 15.12
C THR A 5 -14.21 15.61 14.68
N TRP A 6 -14.55 15.19 13.47
CA TRP A 6 -14.09 13.92 12.89
C TRP A 6 -12.80 14.05 12.07
N VAL A 7 -12.37 15.28 11.78
CA VAL A 7 -11.18 15.57 10.95
C VAL A 7 -9.89 15.61 11.78
N ASP A 8 -9.98 15.75 13.10
CA ASP A 8 -8.81 16.08 13.94
C ASP A 8 -8.23 14.90 14.75
N MET A 9 -8.63 13.64 14.51
CA MET A 9 -8.12 12.48 15.28
C MET A 9 -7.67 11.24 14.48
N GLN A 10 -7.55 11.33 13.14
CA GLN A 10 -7.04 10.20 12.31
C GLN A 10 -5.84 10.58 11.42
N GLY A 11 -5.27 11.78 11.60
CA GLY A 11 -4.51 12.46 10.55
C GLY A 11 -3.05 12.08 10.31
N ASP A 12 -2.32 11.46 11.25
CA ASP A 12 -0.85 11.57 11.19
C ASP A 12 -0.06 10.26 11.40
N PHE A 13 -0.71 9.10 11.36
CA PHE A 13 -0.01 7.80 11.47
C PHE A 13 -0.42 6.79 10.39
N PHE A 14 -1.67 6.86 9.88
CA PHE A 14 -2.17 5.97 8.83
C PHE A 14 -2.13 6.59 7.43
N THR A 15 -2.22 7.92 7.33
CA THR A 15 -2.15 8.64 6.05
C THR A 15 -0.83 8.37 5.33
N ASP A 16 0.28 8.32 6.08
CA ASP A 16 1.59 7.98 5.54
C ASP A 16 1.73 6.48 5.24
N SER A 17 1.16 5.61 6.09
CA SER A 17 1.25 4.16 5.88
C SER A 17 0.52 3.69 4.63
N ASP A 18 -0.62 4.30 4.30
CA ASP A 18 -1.42 3.92 3.14
C ASP A 18 -0.77 4.37 1.83
N VAL A 19 -0.11 5.54 1.85
CA VAL A 19 0.66 6.04 0.70
C VAL A 19 1.92 5.19 0.50
N ILE A 20 2.63 4.83 1.57
CA ILE A 20 3.79 3.93 1.52
C ILE A 20 3.37 2.55 1.01
N LEU A 21 2.28 1.99 1.54
CA LEU A 21 1.76 0.70 1.07
C LEU A 21 1.41 0.73 -0.41
N LEU A 22 0.76 1.80 -0.89
CA LEU A 22 0.46 1.95 -2.31
C LEU A 22 1.75 2.06 -3.15
N ALA A 23 2.76 2.78 -2.67
CA ALA A 23 4.06 2.88 -3.35
C ALA A 23 4.76 1.51 -3.44
N GLU A 24 4.75 0.73 -2.37
CA GLU A 24 5.28 -0.64 -2.32
C GLU A 24 4.54 -1.57 -3.28
N ILE A 25 3.20 -1.47 -3.35
CA ILE A 25 2.38 -2.23 -4.31
C ILE A 25 2.73 -1.85 -5.76
N ILE A 26 2.85 -0.55 -6.06
CA ILE A 26 3.23 -0.08 -7.41
C ILE A 26 4.62 -0.59 -7.78
N TRP A 27 5.58 -0.55 -6.85
CA TRP A 27 6.93 -1.05 -7.10
C TRP A 27 6.95 -2.56 -7.29
N TYR A 28 6.24 -3.31 -6.45
CA TYR A 28 6.06 -4.75 -6.60
C TYR A 28 5.49 -5.12 -7.97
N LEU A 29 4.42 -4.45 -8.41
CA LEU A 29 3.81 -4.72 -9.71
C LEU A 29 4.70 -4.32 -10.90
N LYS A 30 5.60 -3.35 -10.72
CA LYS A 30 6.60 -2.94 -11.72
C LYS A 30 7.65 -4.03 -11.94
N ILE A 31 8.13 -4.68 -10.88
CA ILE A 31 9.12 -5.76 -11.00
C ILE A 31 8.47 -7.09 -11.38
N TYR A 32 7.21 -7.30 -10.98
CA TYR A 32 6.44 -8.49 -11.29
C TYR A 32 6.08 -8.56 -12.78
N ASP A 33 6.37 -9.71 -13.41
CA ASP A 33 6.09 -9.97 -14.83
C ASP A 33 6.53 -8.83 -15.77
N ASN A 34 7.72 -8.29 -15.51
CA ASN A 34 8.32 -7.18 -16.28
C ASN A 34 7.37 -5.97 -16.42
N GLY A 35 6.57 -5.71 -15.38
CA GLY A 35 5.66 -4.56 -15.30
C GLY A 35 4.36 -4.73 -16.08
N HIS A 36 4.02 -5.94 -16.58
CA HIS A 36 2.78 -6.18 -17.31
C HIS A 36 1.53 -5.76 -16.50
N TYR A 37 1.60 -5.90 -15.17
CA TYR A 37 0.53 -5.54 -14.24
C TYR A 37 0.74 -4.20 -13.53
N SER A 38 1.68 -3.34 -13.96
CA SER A 38 2.01 -2.09 -13.28
C SER A 38 1.10 -0.91 -13.69
N THR A 39 -0.22 -1.12 -13.71
CA THR A 39 -1.20 -0.05 -14.00
C THR A 39 -2.02 0.28 -12.76
N PHE A 40 -2.62 1.47 -12.73
CA PHE A 40 -3.41 1.92 -11.58
C PHE A 40 -4.58 0.97 -11.23
N PRO A 41 -5.38 0.45 -12.19
CA PRO A 41 -6.38 -0.56 -11.89
C PRO A 41 -5.84 -1.81 -11.19
N HIS A 42 -4.68 -2.32 -11.62
CA HIS A 42 -4.06 -3.49 -10.99
C HIS A 42 -3.61 -3.18 -9.55
N SER A 43 -3.03 -2.01 -9.29
CA SER A 43 -2.66 -1.57 -7.94
C SER A 43 -3.88 -1.48 -7.02
N ILE A 44 -5.01 -0.97 -7.52
CA ILE A 44 -6.26 -0.90 -6.75
C ILE A 44 -6.84 -2.30 -6.51
N GLU A 45 -6.88 -3.16 -7.52
CA GLU A 45 -7.34 -4.54 -7.37
C GLU A 45 -6.51 -5.33 -6.35
N PHE A 46 -5.19 -5.10 -6.34
CA PHE A 46 -4.27 -5.69 -5.38
C PHE A 46 -4.48 -5.12 -3.98
N LEU A 47 -4.64 -3.80 -3.83
CA LEU A 47 -4.92 -3.14 -2.55
C LEU A 47 -6.27 -3.58 -1.94
N CYS A 48 -7.25 -3.93 -2.78
CA CYS A 48 -8.55 -4.44 -2.33
C CYS A 48 -8.52 -5.90 -1.84
N GLN A 49 -7.39 -6.61 -1.96
CA GLN A 49 -7.25 -7.95 -1.39
C GLN A 49 -7.14 -7.89 0.14
N PRO A 50 -7.41 -8.99 0.86
CA PRO A 50 -7.15 -9.06 2.29
C PRO A 50 -5.67 -8.80 2.61
N LEU A 51 -5.38 -7.94 3.59
CA LEU A 51 -4.00 -7.60 4.00
C LEU A 51 -3.15 -8.84 4.34
N GLU A 52 -3.77 -9.88 4.90
CA GLU A 52 -3.13 -11.18 5.19
C GLU A 52 -2.53 -11.87 3.96
N LYS A 53 -3.02 -11.53 2.76
CA LYS A 53 -2.47 -12.00 1.48
C LYS A 53 -1.45 -11.03 0.89
N ILE A 54 -1.68 -9.73 1.06
CA ILE A 54 -0.83 -8.66 0.52
C ILE A 54 0.55 -8.67 1.20
N PHE A 55 0.59 -8.68 2.54
CA PHE A 55 1.84 -8.57 3.29
C PHE A 55 2.84 -9.69 2.95
N PRO A 56 2.47 -10.99 2.97
CA PRO A 56 3.40 -12.04 2.57
C PRO A 56 3.94 -11.89 1.14
N SER A 57 3.12 -11.40 0.20
CA SER A 57 3.55 -11.18 -1.19
C SER A 57 4.55 -10.02 -1.31
N LEU A 58 4.39 -8.95 -0.52
CA LEU A 58 5.32 -7.83 -0.51
C LEU A 58 6.61 -8.19 0.24
N THR A 59 6.51 -8.76 1.45
CA THR A 59 7.65 -9.16 2.30
C THR A 59 8.48 -10.30 1.70
N ALA A 60 7.90 -11.13 0.81
CA ALA A 60 8.66 -12.15 0.08
C ALA A 60 9.70 -11.56 -0.89
N ASN A 61 9.64 -10.25 -1.18
CA ASN A 61 10.67 -9.56 -1.97
C ASN A 61 11.66 -8.88 -1.02
N PRO A 62 12.92 -9.35 -0.96
CA PRO A 62 13.92 -8.81 -0.03
C PRO A 62 14.27 -7.33 -0.32
N GLU A 63 13.96 -6.81 -1.51
CA GLU A 63 14.10 -5.38 -1.84
C GLU A 63 13.01 -4.49 -1.23
N LEU A 64 11.87 -5.06 -0.82
CA LEU A 64 10.73 -4.38 -0.22
C LEU A 64 10.63 -4.58 1.31
N GLU A 65 11.36 -5.57 1.82
CA GLU A 65 11.39 -5.92 3.25
C GLU A 65 11.84 -4.74 4.14
N THR A 66 12.71 -3.86 3.62
CA THR A 66 13.26 -2.70 4.35
C THR A 66 12.32 -1.51 4.46
N THR A 67 11.31 -1.38 3.60
CA THR A 67 10.35 -0.25 3.65
C THR A 67 9.13 -0.57 4.51
N ILE A 68 8.79 -1.86 4.66
CA ILE A 68 7.58 -2.34 5.36
C ILE A 68 7.85 -2.63 6.84
N SER A 69 9.12 -2.70 7.27
CA SER A 69 9.47 -2.75 8.70
C SER A 69 9.59 -1.32 9.27
N PRO A 70 8.79 -0.95 10.29
CA PRO A 70 8.93 0.32 11.02
C PRO A 70 10.16 0.34 11.95
#